data_AF-A0A956PQN4-F1
#
_entry.id   AF-A0A956PQN4-F1
#
_cell.length_a   1.000
_cell.length_b   1.000
_cell.length_c   1.000
_cell.angle_alpha   90.00
_cell.angle_beta   90.00
_cell.angle_gamma   90.00
#
_symmetry.space_group_name_H-M   'P 1'
#
loop_
_entity.id
_entity.type
_entity.pdbx_description
1 polymer ?
#
loop_
_entity_poly.entity_id
_entity_poly.type
_entity_poly.pdbx_seq_one_letter_code
_entity_poly.pdbx_strand_id
1 'polypeptide(L)'
;MTNEKLRSLVDVEGLTVSSTRYRHVHDAISADNLAGEEVKRLERLYRALLATEEVEDFLRYWDLTDLPHMRVDVQKLGSDFLEKTEQTQKVAHDLRGGSLFALSSLSQEEIESFFDFKEFRSLAREQAKLMRGMLPFLDPEQARLEESTLQVHTISGLLAGWDHRLLVRNRKPIRVQVQSDFQGAITCRCVETSAFDRVLTNLTNNAARFAPVKTPILILTYQASETLCRVCVLNQVDEEQKKWLRDKLDNNGLQLFQSGVTRGSTGLGLGSTADVLSQVFGLFESDRL
;
A
#
# COMPACT_ATOMS: atom_id res chain seq x y z
N MET A 1 -12.43 13.41 23.46
CA MET A 1 -11.28 14.33 23.59
C MET A 1 -11.66 15.65 22.96
N THR A 2 -11.49 16.77 23.66
CA THR A 2 -11.81 18.12 23.15
C THR A 2 -10.75 18.60 22.16
N ASN A 3 -11.18 19.33 21.13
CA ASN A 3 -10.37 19.87 20.03
C ASN A 3 -9.16 20.72 20.51
N GLU A 4 -9.24 21.31 21.71
CA GLU A 4 -8.16 22.11 22.31
C GLU A 4 -6.95 21.27 22.77
N LYS A 5 -7.17 20.05 23.29
CA LYS A 5 -6.06 19.14 23.67
C LYS A 5 -5.33 18.57 22.46
N LEU A 6 -6.00 18.47 21.31
CA LEU A 6 -5.40 18.07 20.05
C LEU A 6 -4.51 19.19 19.48
N ARG A 7 -4.98 20.44 19.53
CA ARG A 7 -4.17 21.61 19.10
C ARG A 7 -2.91 21.80 19.93
N SER A 8 -2.97 21.61 21.24
CA SER A 8 -1.77 21.73 22.09
C SER A 8 -0.71 20.65 21.82
N LEU A 9 -1.07 19.51 21.24
CA LEU A 9 -0.11 18.47 20.83
C LEU A 9 0.54 18.80 19.47
N VAL A 10 -0.21 19.44 18.56
CA VAL A 10 0.31 19.89 17.24
C VAL A 10 1.33 21.02 17.41
N ASP A 11 1.05 21.98 18.30
CA ASP A 11 1.94 23.14 18.53
C ASP A 11 3.25 22.75 19.23
N VAL A 12 3.26 21.65 19.99
CA VAL A 12 4.45 21.16 20.71
C VAL A 12 5.41 20.39 19.79
N GLU A 13 4.93 19.81 18.69
CA GLU A 13 5.77 18.96 17.81
C GLU A 13 6.42 19.68 16.62
N GLY A 14 6.17 20.97 16.37
CA GLY A 14 6.89 21.73 15.32
C GLY A 14 6.90 21.04 13.95
N LEU A 15 5.77 20.44 13.55
CA LEU A 15 5.67 19.47 12.47
C LEU A 15 5.81 20.12 11.08
N THR A 16 7.03 20.14 10.57
CA THR A 16 7.33 20.34 9.15
C THR A 16 7.32 19.00 8.41
N VAL A 17 7.04 19.00 7.10
CA VAL A 17 7.12 17.84 6.16
C VAL A 17 8.48 17.12 6.20
N SER A 18 9.50 17.75 6.77
CA SER A 18 10.80 17.16 7.09
C SER A 18 10.86 16.43 8.43
N SER A 19 9.73 16.14 9.08
CA SER A 19 9.71 15.34 10.30
C SER A 19 10.33 13.97 9.98
N THR A 20 11.28 13.53 10.80
CA THR A 20 11.91 12.20 10.66
C THR A 20 10.82 11.12 10.55
N ARG A 21 9.70 11.32 11.26
CA ARG A 21 8.51 10.49 11.23
C ARG A 21 7.93 10.33 9.82
N TYR A 22 7.71 11.40 9.05
CA TYR A 22 7.15 11.29 7.69
C TYR A 22 8.06 10.48 6.74
N ARG A 23 9.38 10.71 6.83
CA ARG A 23 10.37 9.95 6.06
C ARG A 23 10.34 8.45 6.41
N HIS A 24 10.23 8.12 7.69
CA HIS A 24 10.14 6.73 8.17
C HIS A 24 8.80 6.07 7.84
N VAL A 25 7.69 6.82 7.86
CA VAL A 25 6.33 6.28 7.61
C VAL A 25 6.14 5.89 6.14
N HIS A 26 6.73 6.64 5.21
CA HIS A 26 6.47 6.46 3.78
C HIS A 26 7.68 6.06 2.92
N ASP A 27 8.87 5.90 3.50
CA ASP A 27 10.11 5.74 2.72
C ASP A 27 10.30 6.87 1.69
N ALA A 28 9.91 8.11 2.05
CA ALA A 28 9.78 9.21 1.10
C ALA A 28 11.08 9.53 0.33
N ILE A 29 10.96 9.73 -0.99
CA ILE A 29 12.06 10.07 -1.90
C ILE A 29 11.92 11.52 -2.40
N SER A 30 13.03 12.28 -2.36
CA SER A 30 13.09 13.62 -2.97
C SER A 30 13.29 13.53 -4.48
N ALA A 31 12.74 14.51 -5.23
CA ALA A 31 12.97 14.63 -6.66
C ALA A 31 14.46 14.75 -7.02
N ASP A 32 15.28 15.33 -6.15
CA ASP A 32 16.73 15.49 -6.36
C ASP A 32 17.48 14.15 -6.42
N ASN A 33 16.87 13.07 -5.92
CA ASN A 33 17.43 11.72 -5.95
C ASN A 33 17.02 10.94 -7.21
N LEU A 34 16.29 11.59 -8.14
CA LEU A 34 15.71 10.97 -9.33
C LEU A 34 16.25 11.63 -10.59
N ALA A 35 16.46 10.84 -11.65
CA ALA A 35 16.70 11.42 -12.96
C ALA A 35 15.45 12.16 -13.45
N GLY A 36 15.63 13.23 -14.23
CA GLY A 36 14.50 14.04 -14.71
C GLY A 36 13.46 13.26 -15.53
N GLU A 37 13.84 12.17 -16.19
CA GLU A 37 12.88 11.30 -16.89
C GLU A 37 12.04 10.45 -15.92
N GLU A 38 12.61 10.01 -14.80
CA GLU A 38 11.85 9.31 -13.75
C GLU A 38 10.81 10.22 -13.13
N VAL A 39 11.18 11.48 -12.85
CA VAL A 39 10.24 12.48 -12.31
C VAL A 39 9.04 12.65 -13.26
N LYS A 40 9.30 12.85 -14.55
CA LYS A 40 8.23 13.00 -15.56
C LYS A 40 7.34 11.75 -15.65
N ARG A 41 7.94 10.56 -15.56
CA ARG A 41 7.22 9.28 -15.54
C ARG A 41 6.28 9.18 -14.34
N LEU A 42 6.77 9.50 -13.15
CA LEU A 42 6.00 9.49 -11.92
C LEU A 42 4.86 10.50 -11.97
N GLU A 43 5.10 11.71 -12.49
CA GLU A 43 4.07 12.72 -12.71
C GLU A 43 2.98 12.26 -13.68
N ARG A 44 3.35 11.63 -14.81
CA ARG A 44 2.38 11.08 -15.77
C ARG A 44 1.51 10.01 -15.13
N LEU A 45 2.11 9.06 -14.43
CA LEU A 45 1.37 7.99 -13.74
C LEU A 45 0.45 8.56 -12.66
N TYR A 46 0.93 9.54 -11.87
CA TYR A 46 0.11 10.19 -10.85
C TYR A 46 -1.09 10.92 -11.46
N ARG A 47 -0.89 11.70 -12.52
CA ARG A 47 -1.98 12.38 -13.24
C ARG A 47 -2.98 11.42 -13.84
N ALA A 48 -2.51 10.31 -14.41
CA ALA A 48 -3.41 9.30 -14.94
C ALA A 48 -4.32 8.72 -13.85
N LEU A 49 -3.80 8.48 -12.64
CA LEU A 49 -4.65 8.05 -11.52
C LEU A 49 -5.68 9.11 -11.13
N LEU A 50 -5.29 10.38 -11.08
CA LEU A 50 -6.18 11.50 -10.75
C LEU A 50 -7.24 11.77 -11.82
N ALA A 51 -6.98 11.45 -13.09
CA ALA A 51 -7.95 11.61 -14.16
C ALA A 51 -9.25 10.81 -13.93
N THR A 52 -9.22 9.77 -13.08
CA THR A 52 -10.44 9.04 -12.68
C THR A 52 -11.45 9.89 -11.89
N GLU A 53 -11.01 10.99 -11.28
CA GLU A 53 -11.87 11.96 -10.56
C GLU A 53 -12.50 12.99 -11.52
N GLU A 54 -11.96 13.14 -12.72
CA GLU A 54 -12.41 14.12 -13.72
C GLU A 54 -13.52 13.57 -14.64
N VAL A 55 -13.75 12.26 -14.59
CA VAL A 55 -14.65 11.55 -15.51
C VAL A 55 -15.57 10.58 -14.78
N GLU A 56 -16.60 10.11 -15.46
CA GLU A 56 -17.67 9.30 -14.87
C GLU A 56 -17.63 7.82 -15.29
N ASP A 57 -16.88 7.50 -16.34
CA ASP A 57 -16.84 6.18 -16.95
C ASP A 57 -15.47 5.89 -17.59
N PHE A 58 -15.27 4.63 -17.97
CA PHE A 58 -14.04 4.15 -18.61
C PHE A 58 -13.80 4.79 -19.98
N LEU A 59 -14.85 5.02 -20.77
CA LEU A 59 -14.72 5.57 -22.12
C LEU A 59 -14.01 6.93 -22.08
N ARG A 60 -14.51 7.85 -21.25
CA ARG A 60 -13.89 9.17 -21.06
C ARG A 60 -12.51 9.07 -20.40
N TYR A 61 -12.31 8.11 -19.50
CA TYR A 61 -11.02 7.90 -18.86
C TYR A 61 -9.93 7.49 -19.87
N TRP A 62 -10.28 6.62 -20.82
CA TRP A 62 -9.36 6.20 -21.89
C TRP A 62 -9.09 7.31 -22.90
N ASP A 63 -10.00 8.27 -23.08
CA ASP A 63 -9.72 9.46 -23.91
C ASP A 63 -8.68 10.40 -23.28
N LEU A 64 -8.58 10.41 -21.94
CA LEU A 64 -7.62 11.23 -21.20
C LEU A 64 -6.28 10.53 -20.93
N THR A 65 -6.21 9.20 -21.10
CA THR A 65 -5.06 8.40 -20.68
C THR A 65 -4.55 7.48 -21.78
N ASP A 66 -3.23 7.39 -21.90
CA ASP A 66 -2.56 6.49 -22.85
C ASP A 66 -2.14 5.21 -22.12
N LEU A 67 -3.03 4.20 -22.07
CA LEU A 67 -2.75 2.94 -21.38
C LEU A 67 -1.47 2.24 -21.89
N PRO A 68 -1.21 2.12 -23.21
CA PRO A 68 0.07 1.63 -23.71
C PRO A 68 1.29 2.35 -23.13
N HIS A 69 1.27 3.69 -23.09
CA HIS A 69 2.37 4.47 -22.55
C HIS A 69 2.49 4.31 -21.02
N MET A 70 1.37 4.32 -20.30
CA MET A 70 1.34 4.06 -18.84
C MET A 70 1.93 2.69 -18.51
N ARG A 71 1.65 1.67 -19.33
CA ARG A 71 2.22 0.33 -19.15
C ARG A 71 3.74 0.36 -19.26
N VAL A 72 4.28 1.08 -20.24
CA VAL A 72 5.73 1.27 -20.40
C VAL A 72 6.30 2.02 -19.20
N ASP A 73 5.61 3.07 -18.74
CA ASP A 73 6.02 3.84 -17.57
C ASP A 73 6.06 2.97 -16.30
N VAL A 74 5.03 2.17 -16.01
CA VAL A 74 5.03 1.26 -14.86
C VAL A 74 6.15 0.21 -14.95
N GLN A 75 6.42 -0.34 -16.15
CA GLN A 75 7.51 -1.30 -16.35
C GLN A 75 8.89 -0.69 -16.12
N LYS A 76 9.06 0.60 -16.42
CA LYS A 76 10.32 1.34 -16.25
C LYS A 76 10.47 1.99 -14.88
N LEU A 77 9.44 2.02 -14.02
CA LEU A 77 9.53 2.58 -12.67
C LEU A 77 10.79 2.11 -11.95
N GLY A 78 11.55 3.02 -11.36
CA GLY A 78 12.78 2.72 -10.63
C GLY A 78 13.99 2.31 -11.50
N SER A 79 13.89 2.33 -12.83
CA SER A 79 15.07 2.10 -13.69
C SER A 79 16.06 3.26 -13.63
N ASP A 80 15.54 4.47 -13.46
CA ASP A 80 16.28 5.73 -13.60
C ASP A 80 16.46 6.44 -12.24
N PHE A 81 16.47 5.66 -11.15
CA PHE A 81 16.85 6.15 -9.82
C PHE A 81 18.37 6.39 -9.77
N LEU A 82 18.78 7.57 -9.30
CA LEU A 82 20.20 7.97 -9.29
C LEU A 82 21.03 7.08 -8.38
N GLU A 83 20.44 6.66 -7.25
CA GLU A 83 21.02 5.70 -6.32
C GLU A 83 20.09 4.50 -6.15
N LYS A 84 20.66 3.30 -6.18
CA LYS A 84 19.94 2.05 -5.92
C LYS A 84 20.14 1.63 -4.48
N THR A 85 19.41 2.26 -3.58
CA THR A 85 19.38 1.91 -2.15
C THR A 85 18.23 0.93 -1.86
N GLU A 86 18.25 0.29 -0.70
CA GLU A 86 17.15 -0.57 -0.23
C GLU A 86 15.82 0.19 -0.18
N GLN A 87 15.83 1.43 0.32
CA GLN A 87 14.67 2.32 0.36
C GLN A 87 14.08 2.52 -1.04
N THR A 88 14.92 2.86 -2.01
CA THR A 88 14.46 3.11 -3.38
C THR A 88 13.92 1.84 -4.04
N GLN A 89 14.47 0.67 -3.74
CA GLN A 89 13.94 -0.61 -4.23
C GLN A 89 12.59 -0.95 -3.61
N LYS A 90 12.38 -0.64 -2.33
CA LYS A 90 11.08 -0.77 -1.63
C LYS A 90 10.03 0.14 -2.25
N VAL A 91 10.34 1.42 -2.45
CA VAL A 91 9.42 2.36 -3.10
C VAL A 91 9.07 1.91 -4.51
N ALA A 92 10.06 1.55 -5.34
CA ALA A 92 9.78 1.04 -6.69
C ALA A 92 8.97 -0.26 -6.68
N HIS A 93 9.13 -1.11 -5.68
CA HIS A 93 8.30 -2.32 -5.51
C HIS A 93 6.85 -1.95 -5.18
N ASP A 94 6.64 -1.10 -4.18
CA ASP A 94 5.30 -0.75 -3.70
C ASP A 94 4.53 0.10 -4.73
N LEU A 95 5.22 0.99 -5.46
CA LEU A 95 4.65 1.75 -6.57
C LEU A 95 4.15 0.84 -7.71
N ARG A 96 4.86 -0.25 -8.03
CA ARG A 96 4.43 -1.20 -9.07
C ARG A 96 3.25 -2.09 -8.64
N GLY A 97 2.85 -2.05 -7.37
CA GLY A 97 1.71 -2.78 -6.81
C GLY A 97 0.36 -2.10 -7.10
N GLY A 98 -0.68 -2.58 -6.40
CA GLY A 98 -2.01 -1.94 -6.36
C GLY A 98 -2.63 -1.69 -7.74
N SER A 99 -3.15 -0.48 -7.93
CA SER A 99 -3.86 -0.08 -9.16
C SER A 99 -2.92 0.08 -10.36
N LEU A 100 -1.64 0.40 -10.12
CA LEU A 100 -0.62 0.45 -11.17
C LEU A 100 -0.28 -0.95 -11.68
N PHE A 101 -0.40 -1.99 -10.85
CA PHE A 101 -0.35 -3.38 -11.35
C PHE A 101 -1.48 -3.66 -12.34
N ALA A 102 -2.72 -3.29 -12.01
CA ALA A 102 -3.86 -3.48 -12.91
C ALA A 102 -3.65 -2.76 -14.25
N LEU A 103 -3.25 -1.50 -14.21
CA LEU A 103 -2.94 -0.68 -15.39
C LEU A 103 -1.79 -1.24 -16.24
N SER A 104 -0.80 -1.86 -15.62
CA SER A 104 0.35 -2.43 -16.36
C SER A 104 0.11 -3.84 -16.90
N SER A 105 -0.73 -4.64 -16.23
CA SER A 105 -0.83 -6.08 -16.49
C SER A 105 -2.10 -6.50 -17.23
N LEU A 106 -3.12 -5.65 -17.25
CA LEU A 106 -4.43 -5.93 -17.84
C LEU A 106 -4.67 -5.09 -19.11
N SER A 107 -5.50 -5.60 -20.03
CA SER A 107 -6.09 -4.80 -21.12
C SER A 107 -7.23 -3.90 -20.62
N GLN A 108 -7.66 -2.93 -21.44
CA GLN A 108 -8.86 -2.13 -21.15
C GLN A 108 -10.08 -3.03 -20.96
N GLU A 109 -10.29 -4.00 -21.87
CA GLU A 109 -11.38 -4.98 -21.78
C GLU A 109 -11.35 -5.80 -20.49
N GLU A 110 -10.16 -6.22 -20.04
CA GLU A 110 -10.02 -6.94 -18.76
C GLU A 110 -10.34 -6.04 -17.57
N ILE A 111 -9.90 -4.78 -17.58
CA ILE A 111 -10.20 -3.82 -16.52
C ILE A 111 -11.71 -3.57 -16.44
N GLU A 112 -12.35 -3.28 -17.58
CA GLU A 112 -13.80 -3.03 -17.66
C GLU A 112 -14.64 -4.26 -17.31
N SER A 113 -14.12 -5.47 -17.57
CA SER A 113 -14.79 -6.71 -17.19
C SER A 113 -14.66 -7.03 -15.69
N PHE A 114 -13.60 -6.57 -15.04
CA PHE A 114 -13.31 -6.91 -13.65
C PHE A 114 -13.83 -5.88 -12.67
N PHE A 115 -13.79 -4.60 -13.03
CA PHE A 115 -14.15 -3.49 -12.16
C PHE A 115 -15.31 -2.69 -12.75
N ASP A 116 -16.23 -2.25 -11.90
CA ASP A 116 -17.01 -1.07 -12.27
C ASP A 116 -16.12 0.20 -12.14
N PHE A 117 -16.52 1.28 -12.79
CA PHE A 117 -15.70 2.49 -12.80
C PHE A 117 -15.53 3.11 -11.40
N LYS A 118 -16.50 2.94 -10.50
CA LYS A 118 -16.45 3.48 -9.14
C LYS A 118 -15.45 2.72 -8.28
N GLU A 119 -15.43 1.38 -8.40
CA GLU A 119 -14.41 0.52 -7.80
C GLU A 119 -13.02 0.92 -8.33
N PHE A 120 -12.87 1.04 -9.65
CA PHE A 120 -11.60 1.45 -10.27
C PHE A 120 -11.13 2.83 -9.82
N ARG A 121 -12.02 3.82 -9.76
CA ARG A 121 -11.72 5.17 -9.25
C ARG A 121 -11.25 5.13 -7.79
N SER A 122 -11.93 4.38 -6.92
CA SER A 122 -11.50 4.28 -5.52
C SER A 122 -10.09 3.71 -5.40
N LEU A 123 -9.78 2.66 -6.18
CA LEU A 123 -8.45 2.06 -6.26
C LEU A 123 -7.41 3.06 -6.80
N ALA A 124 -7.75 3.82 -7.85
CA ALA A 124 -6.84 4.81 -8.42
C ALA A 124 -6.51 5.93 -7.42
N ARG A 125 -7.51 6.43 -6.70
CA ARG A 125 -7.34 7.45 -5.64
C ARG A 125 -6.46 6.96 -4.48
N GLU A 126 -6.65 5.72 -4.03
CA GLU A 126 -5.81 5.12 -3.00
C GLU A 126 -4.36 4.99 -3.46
N GLN A 127 -4.16 4.54 -4.69
CA GLN A 127 -2.82 4.44 -5.28
C GLN A 127 -2.17 5.83 -5.42
N ALA A 128 -2.92 6.85 -5.84
CA ALA A 128 -2.42 8.22 -5.92
C ALA A 128 -2.00 8.73 -4.53
N LYS A 129 -2.80 8.45 -3.49
CA LYS A 129 -2.44 8.79 -2.10
C LYS A 129 -1.15 8.09 -1.65
N LEU A 130 -1.00 6.81 -1.95
CA LEU A 130 0.22 6.06 -1.66
C LEU A 130 1.44 6.63 -2.41
N MET A 131 1.28 6.95 -3.70
CA MET A 131 2.32 7.62 -4.50
C MET A 131 2.74 8.94 -3.88
N ARG A 132 1.79 9.80 -3.52
CA ARG A 132 2.06 11.10 -2.89
C ARG A 132 2.77 10.96 -1.54
N GLY A 133 2.41 9.95 -0.73
CA GLY A 133 3.11 9.66 0.52
C GLY A 133 4.60 9.34 0.29
N MET A 134 4.90 8.47 -0.68
CA MET A 134 6.27 8.09 -1.04
C MET A 134 7.04 9.16 -1.83
N LEU A 135 6.31 10.02 -2.55
CA LEU A 135 6.85 11.01 -3.48
C LEU A 135 6.13 12.35 -3.27
N PRO A 136 6.41 13.05 -2.15
CA PRO A 136 5.67 14.27 -1.79
C PRO A 136 5.78 15.39 -2.82
N PHE A 137 6.82 15.37 -3.65
CA PHE A 137 6.99 16.35 -4.72
C PHE A 137 5.91 16.26 -5.81
N LEU A 138 5.18 15.15 -5.92
CA LEU A 138 4.08 15.00 -6.89
C LEU A 138 2.89 15.93 -6.58
N ASP A 139 2.68 16.21 -5.30
CA ASP A 139 1.65 17.14 -4.82
C ASP A 139 2.05 17.64 -3.42
N PRO A 140 2.95 18.63 -3.37
CA PRO A 140 3.55 19.08 -2.13
C PRO A 140 2.50 19.61 -1.16
N GLU A 141 1.54 20.42 -1.65
CA GLU A 141 0.52 21.06 -0.81
C GLU A 141 -0.34 20.02 -0.09
N GLN A 142 -0.87 19.05 -0.84
CA GLN A 142 -1.70 18.00 -0.24
C GLN A 142 -0.88 17.12 0.71
N ALA A 143 0.38 16.82 0.39
CA ALA A 143 1.27 16.07 1.28
C ALA A 143 1.49 16.80 2.62
N ARG A 144 1.65 18.14 2.61
CA ARG A 144 1.77 18.94 3.85
C ARG A 144 0.49 18.92 4.66
N LEU A 145 -0.66 19.03 4.00
CA LEU A 145 -1.96 19.00 4.65
C LEU A 145 -2.18 17.65 5.36
N GLU A 146 -1.87 16.54 4.68
CA GLU A 146 -2.04 15.20 5.24
C GLU A 146 -1.12 14.90 6.42
N GLU A 147 0.08 15.45 6.44
CA GLU A 147 1.01 15.33 7.56
C GLU A 147 0.58 16.17 8.77
N SER A 148 0.14 17.40 8.53
CA SER A 148 -0.22 18.33 9.60
C SER A 148 -1.61 18.07 10.19
N THR A 149 -2.48 17.34 9.48
CA THR A 149 -3.85 17.08 9.92
C THR A 149 -3.92 15.93 10.91
N LEU A 150 -4.34 16.23 12.14
CA LEU A 150 -4.78 15.21 13.10
C LEU A 150 -6.17 14.71 12.75
N GLN A 151 -6.27 13.44 12.41
CA GLN A 151 -7.52 12.76 12.11
C GLN A 151 -7.48 11.35 12.71
N VAL A 152 -8.39 11.07 13.64
CA VAL A 152 -8.50 9.73 14.21
C VAL A 152 -9.11 8.81 13.15
N HIS A 153 -8.43 7.71 12.85
CA HIS A 153 -8.95 6.66 11.99
C HIS A 153 -9.25 5.40 12.80
N THR A 154 -10.41 4.82 12.53
CA THR A 154 -10.83 3.55 13.13
C THR A 154 -10.49 2.38 12.23
N ILE A 155 -10.34 1.19 12.83
CA ILE A 155 -10.16 -0.04 12.05
C ILE A 155 -11.34 -0.25 11.09
N SER A 156 -12.57 0.08 11.52
CA SER A 156 -13.78 -0.11 10.74
C SER A 156 -13.81 0.81 9.53
N GLY A 157 -13.34 2.06 9.68
CA GLY A 157 -13.23 3.01 8.57
C GLY A 157 -12.21 2.56 7.53
N LEU A 158 -11.06 2.02 7.97
CA LEU A 158 -10.08 1.44 7.06
C LEU A 158 -10.63 0.21 6.33
N LEU A 159 -11.15 -0.76 7.08
CA LEU A 159 -11.59 -2.04 6.53
C LEU A 159 -12.84 -1.93 5.64
N ALA A 160 -13.63 -0.87 5.76
CA ALA A 160 -14.74 -0.61 4.85
C ALA A 160 -14.29 -0.48 3.38
N GLY A 161 -13.07 0.03 3.12
CA GLY A 161 -12.47 0.06 1.77
C GLY A 161 -11.90 -1.29 1.31
N TRP A 162 -11.72 -2.22 2.25
CA TRP A 162 -11.20 -3.57 1.97
C TRP A 162 -12.28 -4.61 1.79
N ASP A 163 -13.46 -4.42 2.38
CA ASP A 163 -14.54 -5.39 2.26
C ASP A 163 -15.04 -5.49 0.82
N HIS A 164 -15.16 -6.73 0.33
CA HIS A 164 -15.44 -7.05 -1.08
C HIS A 164 -14.46 -6.48 -2.11
N ARG A 165 -13.30 -5.93 -1.69
CA ARG A 165 -12.30 -5.39 -2.60
C ARG A 165 -11.84 -6.45 -3.60
N LEU A 166 -11.74 -6.05 -4.87
CA LEU A 166 -11.21 -6.92 -5.91
C LEU A 166 -9.70 -6.78 -6.02
N LEU A 167 -9.01 -7.92 -5.92
CA LEU A 167 -7.60 -8.07 -6.27
C LEU A 167 -7.50 -8.84 -7.58
N VAL A 168 -6.54 -8.48 -8.42
CA VAL A 168 -6.26 -9.23 -9.65
C VAL A 168 -4.86 -9.79 -9.59
N ARG A 169 -4.73 -11.12 -9.67
CA ARG A 169 -3.44 -11.79 -9.71
C ARG A 169 -3.41 -12.86 -10.79
N ASN A 170 -2.37 -12.84 -11.63
CA ASN A 170 -2.26 -13.75 -12.79
C ASN A 170 -3.52 -13.72 -13.67
N ARG A 171 -4.10 -12.53 -13.90
CA ARG A 171 -5.38 -12.32 -14.61
C ARG A 171 -6.58 -13.04 -14.00
N LYS A 172 -6.53 -13.34 -12.70
CA LYS A 172 -7.62 -13.97 -11.96
C LYS A 172 -8.15 -12.99 -10.91
N PRO A 173 -9.46 -12.68 -10.93
CA PRO A 173 -10.08 -11.88 -9.90
C PRO A 173 -10.18 -12.70 -8.59
N ILE A 174 -9.78 -12.10 -7.48
CA ILE A 174 -9.86 -12.64 -6.12
C ILE A 174 -10.53 -11.56 -5.26
N ARG A 175 -11.60 -11.91 -4.54
CA ARG A 175 -12.30 -10.97 -3.66
C ARG A 175 -11.78 -11.09 -2.24
N VAL A 176 -11.67 -9.95 -1.57
CA VAL A 176 -11.39 -9.85 -0.14
C VAL A 176 -12.71 -9.93 0.63
N GLN A 177 -12.69 -10.59 1.78
CA GLN A 177 -13.76 -10.59 2.76
C GLN A 177 -13.21 -10.07 4.07
N VAL A 178 -13.97 -9.21 4.75
CA VAL A 178 -13.59 -8.67 6.05
C VAL A 178 -14.50 -9.25 7.13
N GLN A 179 -13.91 -9.69 8.25
CA GLN A 179 -14.63 -9.89 9.50
C GLN A 179 -13.88 -9.18 10.62
N SER A 180 -14.59 -8.32 11.35
CA SER A 180 -13.99 -7.49 12.39
C SER A 180 -14.79 -7.56 13.68
N ASP A 181 -14.14 -8.07 14.72
CA ASP A 181 -14.62 -8.04 16.10
C ASP A 181 -13.99 -6.89 16.90
N PHE A 182 -13.03 -6.16 16.32
CA PHE A 182 -12.38 -5.01 16.96
C PHE A 182 -13.09 -3.72 16.57
N GLN A 183 -13.41 -2.89 17.56
CA GLN A 183 -13.95 -1.55 17.37
C GLN A 183 -13.05 -0.57 18.13
N GLY A 184 -12.28 0.23 17.39
CA GLY A 184 -11.33 1.16 17.99
C GLY A 184 -10.56 1.99 16.98
N ALA A 185 -9.90 3.02 17.49
CA ALA A 185 -8.93 3.81 16.74
C ALA A 185 -7.65 2.99 16.54
N ILE A 186 -7.01 3.16 15.38
CA ILE A 186 -5.73 2.53 15.05
C ILE A 186 -4.61 3.55 14.82
N THR A 187 -4.97 4.76 14.38
CA THR A 187 -4.02 5.83 14.04
C THR A 187 -4.65 7.20 14.27
N CYS A 188 -3.82 8.23 14.38
CA CYS A 188 -4.25 9.62 14.65
C CYS A 188 -3.93 10.60 13.52
N ARG A 189 -3.32 10.12 12.44
CA ARG A 189 -2.99 10.88 11.23
C ARG A 189 -3.23 10.05 9.96
N CYS A 190 -3.49 10.74 8.86
CA CYS A 190 -3.71 10.14 7.55
C CYS A 190 -2.51 9.32 7.05
N VAL A 191 -1.29 9.79 7.33
CA VAL A 191 -0.03 9.17 6.91
C VAL A 191 0.20 7.82 7.57
N GLU A 192 -0.10 7.72 8.87
CA GLU A 192 0.00 6.48 9.65
C GLU A 192 -1.00 5.43 9.14
N THR A 193 -2.23 5.86 8.85
CA THR A 193 -3.27 5.00 8.26
C THR A 193 -2.84 4.49 6.89
N SER A 194 -2.24 5.35 6.06
CA SER A 194 -1.76 4.97 4.73
C SER A 194 -0.58 4.00 4.80
N ALA A 195 0.30 4.13 5.79
CA ALA A 195 1.36 3.15 6.00
C ALA A 195 0.79 1.79 6.44
N PHE A 196 -0.23 1.78 7.31
CA PHE A 196 -0.90 0.53 7.66
C PHE A 196 -1.70 -0.07 6.48
N ASP A 197 -2.29 0.76 5.62
CA ASP A 197 -2.91 0.30 4.38
C ASP A 197 -1.90 -0.34 3.40
N ARG A 198 -0.66 0.17 3.37
CA ARG A 198 0.46 -0.45 2.64
C ARG A 198 0.78 -1.85 3.18
N VAL A 199 0.76 -2.02 4.51
CA VAL A 199 0.92 -3.34 5.15
C VAL A 199 -0.18 -4.30 4.68
N LEU A 200 -1.45 -3.86 4.71
CA LEU A 200 -2.57 -4.69 4.25
C LEU A 200 -2.45 -5.03 2.76
N THR A 201 -2.03 -4.08 1.93
CA THR A 201 -1.78 -4.30 0.50
C THR A 201 -0.71 -5.34 0.26
N ASN A 202 0.42 -5.27 0.97
CA ASN A 202 1.50 -6.24 0.82
C ASN A 202 1.10 -7.65 1.30
N LEU A 203 0.42 -7.75 2.44
CA LEU A 203 -0.07 -9.02 2.97
C LEU A 203 -1.15 -9.65 2.08
N THR A 204 -2.12 -8.86 1.60
CA THR A 204 -3.20 -9.36 0.72
C THR A 204 -2.70 -9.73 -0.66
N ASN A 205 -1.74 -8.99 -1.24
CA ASN A 205 -1.09 -9.38 -2.50
C ASN A 205 -0.29 -10.68 -2.36
N ASN A 206 0.39 -10.87 -1.23
CA ASN A 206 1.08 -12.12 -0.91
C ASN A 206 0.08 -13.28 -0.77
N ALA A 207 -1.02 -13.05 -0.05
CA ALA A 207 -2.11 -14.02 0.10
C ALA A 207 -2.72 -14.40 -1.26
N ALA A 208 -3.05 -13.41 -2.11
CA ALA A 208 -3.55 -13.61 -3.47
C ALA A 208 -2.61 -14.42 -4.36
N ARG A 209 -1.29 -14.26 -4.18
CA ARG A 209 -0.29 -15.00 -4.96
C ARG A 209 -0.37 -16.51 -4.73
N PHE A 210 -0.63 -16.93 -3.50
CA PHE A 210 -0.63 -18.33 -3.09
C PHE A 210 -2.04 -18.91 -2.91
N ALA A 211 -3.08 -18.08 -3.09
CA ALA A 211 -4.47 -18.51 -3.05
C ALA A 211 -4.83 -19.37 -4.27
N PRO A 212 -5.50 -20.51 -4.07
CA PRO A 212 -6.18 -21.22 -5.13
C PRO A 212 -7.20 -20.33 -5.85
N VAL A 213 -7.46 -20.64 -7.12
CA VAL A 213 -8.43 -19.93 -7.94
C VAL A 213 -9.82 -19.95 -7.28
N LYS A 214 -10.54 -18.81 -7.31
CA LYS A 214 -11.89 -18.64 -6.72
C LYS A 214 -11.96 -18.82 -5.19
N THR A 215 -10.84 -18.78 -4.48
CA THR A 215 -10.87 -18.70 -3.01
C THR A 215 -10.75 -17.24 -2.56
N PRO A 216 -11.58 -16.77 -1.61
CA PRO A 216 -11.45 -15.42 -1.10
C PRO A 216 -10.22 -15.30 -0.18
N ILE A 217 -9.74 -14.06 -0.04
CA ILE A 217 -8.79 -13.69 1.01
C ILE A 217 -9.59 -13.12 2.16
N LEU A 218 -9.30 -13.56 3.38
CA LEU A 218 -10.03 -13.15 4.56
C LEU A 218 -9.15 -12.22 5.41
N ILE A 219 -9.62 -11.01 5.68
CA ILE A 219 -9.05 -10.10 6.67
C ILE A 219 -9.85 -10.27 7.95
N LEU A 220 -9.20 -10.72 9.02
CA LEU A 220 -9.78 -10.85 10.35
C LEU A 220 -9.17 -9.83 11.29
N THR A 221 -10.00 -9.18 12.10
CA THR A 221 -9.48 -8.37 13.21
C THR A 221 -10.17 -8.69 14.51
N TYR A 222 -9.39 -8.84 15.57
CA TYR A 222 -9.89 -9.08 16.91
C TYR A 222 -9.02 -8.39 17.96
N GLN A 223 -9.62 -8.18 19.13
CA GLN A 223 -8.93 -7.57 20.26
C GLN A 223 -7.95 -8.59 20.86
N ALA A 224 -6.65 -8.25 20.82
CA ALA A 224 -5.59 -9.09 21.40
C ALA A 224 -5.30 -8.71 22.87
N SER A 225 -5.50 -7.43 23.22
CA SER A 225 -5.46 -6.92 24.60
C SER A 225 -6.32 -5.65 24.71
N GLU A 226 -6.38 -5.03 25.88
CA GLU A 226 -7.05 -3.73 26.08
C GLU A 226 -6.53 -2.64 25.14
N THR A 227 -5.27 -2.73 24.71
CA THR A 227 -4.57 -1.71 23.92
C THR A 227 -4.12 -2.20 22.54
N LEU A 228 -4.27 -3.48 22.22
CA LEU A 228 -3.77 -4.08 20.98
C LEU A 228 -4.89 -4.72 20.16
N CYS A 229 -4.96 -4.31 18.89
CA CYS A 229 -5.71 -5.00 17.85
C CYS A 229 -4.77 -5.96 17.12
N ARG A 230 -5.24 -7.18 16.85
CA ARG A 230 -4.57 -8.08 15.92
C ARG A 230 -5.32 -8.09 14.61
N VAL A 231 -4.57 -7.92 13.53
CA VAL A 231 -5.06 -8.00 12.15
C VAL A 231 -4.40 -9.17 11.45
N CYS A 232 -5.20 -10.07 10.91
CA CYS A 232 -4.76 -11.27 10.21
C CYS A 232 -5.23 -11.21 8.76
N VAL A 233 -4.34 -11.55 7.82
CA VAL A 233 -4.69 -11.78 6.42
C VAL A 233 -4.51 -13.28 6.13
N LEU A 234 -5.57 -13.93 5.68
CA LEU A 234 -5.66 -15.37 5.53
C LEU A 234 -6.00 -15.73 4.09
N ASN A 235 -5.34 -16.77 3.57
CA ASN A 235 -5.72 -17.43 2.34
C ASN A 235 -5.62 -18.95 2.48
N GLN A 236 -6.36 -19.66 1.64
CA GLN A 236 -6.09 -21.07 1.40
C GLN A 236 -4.77 -21.21 0.63
N VAL A 237 -4.06 -22.30 0.88
CA VAL A 237 -2.80 -22.64 0.19
C VAL A 237 -2.83 -24.11 -0.21
N ASP A 238 -2.13 -24.45 -1.30
CA ASP A 238 -1.97 -25.84 -1.73
C ASP A 238 -1.01 -26.63 -0.83
N GLU A 239 -0.95 -27.95 -1.01
CA GLU A 239 -0.11 -28.83 -0.20
C GLU A 239 1.39 -28.56 -0.33
N GLU A 240 1.82 -28.10 -1.51
CA GLU A 240 3.23 -27.76 -1.75
C GLU A 240 3.64 -26.54 -0.91
N GLN A 241 2.79 -25.51 -0.90
CA GLN A 241 2.98 -24.32 -0.09
C GLN A 241 2.84 -24.62 1.41
N LYS A 242 1.93 -25.51 1.82
CA LYS A 242 1.87 -25.98 3.22
C LYS A 242 3.15 -26.66 3.67
N LYS A 243 3.73 -27.52 2.82
CA LYS A 243 5.02 -28.17 3.10
C LYS A 243 6.13 -27.14 3.25
N TRP A 244 6.26 -26.22 2.30
CA TRP A 244 7.25 -25.15 2.34
C TRP A 244 7.11 -24.27 3.58
N LEU A 245 5.88 -23.89 3.96
CA LEU A 245 5.62 -23.09 5.15
C LEU A 245 6.01 -23.83 6.43
N ARG A 246 5.69 -25.13 6.56
CA ARG A 246 6.12 -25.93 7.72
C ARG A 246 7.62 -25.88 7.92
N ASP A 247 8.39 -26.12 6.85
CA ASP A 247 9.85 -26.10 6.89
C ASP A 247 10.44 -24.72 7.26
N LYS A 248 9.69 -23.64 7.10
CA LYS A 248 10.12 -22.25 7.38
C LYS A 248 9.56 -21.66 8.68
N LEU A 249 8.51 -22.24 9.23
CA LEU A 249 7.84 -21.74 10.44
C LEU A 249 8.40 -22.30 11.74
N ASP A 250 9.27 -23.32 11.68
CA ASP A 250 9.74 -24.12 12.84
C ASP A 250 10.34 -23.32 14.00
N ASN A 251 10.75 -22.05 13.80
CA ASN A 251 11.32 -21.22 14.87
C ASN A 251 10.49 -20.01 15.33
N ASN A 252 9.32 -19.72 14.72
CA ASN A 252 8.34 -18.61 15.04
C ASN A 252 7.80 -17.90 13.79
N GLY A 253 8.30 -18.22 12.59
CA GLY A 253 7.88 -17.60 11.33
C GLY A 253 8.42 -16.19 11.04
N LEU A 254 9.20 -15.58 11.94
CA LEU A 254 9.83 -14.27 11.71
C LEU A 254 10.79 -14.29 10.52
N GLN A 255 11.41 -15.44 10.26
CA GLN A 255 12.26 -15.67 9.09
C GLN A 255 11.55 -15.33 7.76
N LEU A 256 10.21 -15.40 7.68
CA LEU A 256 9.46 -15.04 6.47
C LEU A 256 9.51 -13.54 6.14
N PHE A 257 9.84 -12.70 7.13
CA PHE A 257 9.95 -11.25 6.98
C PHE A 257 11.38 -10.80 6.70
N GLN A 258 12.36 -11.71 6.77
CA GLN A 258 13.75 -11.41 6.40
C GLN A 258 13.92 -11.32 4.88
N SER A 259 14.77 -10.39 4.44
CA SER A 259 15.12 -10.25 3.03
C SER A 259 15.72 -11.56 2.47
N GLY A 260 15.32 -11.96 1.27
CA GLY A 260 15.86 -13.15 0.60
C GLY A 260 15.16 -14.48 0.93
N VAL A 261 14.23 -14.50 1.90
CA VAL A 261 13.38 -15.67 2.16
C VAL A 261 12.15 -15.62 1.27
N THR A 262 12.24 -16.21 0.08
CA THR A 262 11.21 -16.06 -0.96
C THR A 262 10.95 -17.35 -1.71
N ARG A 263 9.76 -17.43 -2.32
CA ARG A 263 9.41 -18.46 -3.30
C ARG A 263 9.03 -17.76 -4.62
N GLY A 264 10.05 -17.27 -5.33
CA GLY A 264 9.94 -16.67 -6.67
C GLY A 264 9.72 -15.15 -6.71
N SER A 265 10.16 -14.39 -5.72
CA SER A 265 10.24 -12.91 -5.77
C SER A 265 11.44 -12.40 -4.99
N THR A 266 11.56 -11.08 -4.77
CA THR A 266 12.67 -10.45 -4.06
C THR A 266 12.55 -10.49 -2.53
N GLY A 267 11.35 -10.79 -1.98
CA GLY A 267 11.12 -10.82 -0.53
C GLY A 267 10.89 -9.45 0.10
N LEU A 268 10.94 -8.39 -0.71
CA LEU A 268 10.88 -7.00 -0.25
C LEU A 268 9.53 -6.62 0.38
N GLY A 269 8.41 -7.20 -0.08
CA GLY A 269 7.07 -6.83 0.41
C GLY A 269 6.81 -7.22 1.87
N LEU A 270 7.31 -8.38 2.33
CA LEU A 270 7.17 -8.79 3.73
C LEU A 270 8.16 -8.04 4.62
N GLY A 271 9.41 -7.84 4.19
CA GLY A 271 10.36 -6.99 4.91
C GLY A 271 9.83 -5.56 5.12
N SER A 272 9.32 -4.93 4.05
CA SER A 272 8.68 -3.61 4.10
C SER A 272 7.50 -3.57 5.08
N THR A 273 6.73 -4.65 5.20
CA THR A 273 5.64 -4.76 6.18
C THR A 273 6.17 -4.71 7.61
N ALA A 274 7.26 -5.44 7.89
CA ALA A 274 7.86 -5.48 9.21
C ALA A 274 8.47 -4.11 9.59
N ASP A 275 9.12 -3.43 8.64
CA ASP A 275 9.68 -2.10 8.86
C ASP A 275 8.61 -1.08 9.22
N VAL A 276 7.46 -1.07 8.51
CA VAL A 276 6.36 -0.17 8.84
C VAL A 276 5.82 -0.44 10.25
N LEU A 277 5.61 -1.71 10.61
CA LEU A 277 5.11 -2.07 11.93
C LEU A 277 6.10 -1.71 13.06
N SER A 278 7.40 -1.81 12.79
CA SER A 278 8.45 -1.38 13.72
C SER A 278 8.51 0.15 13.83
N GLN A 279 8.67 0.85 12.70
CA GLN A 279 8.97 2.28 12.66
C GLN A 279 7.75 3.16 12.98
N VAL A 280 6.55 2.75 12.56
CA VAL A 280 5.32 3.54 12.74
C VAL A 280 4.60 3.19 14.03
N PHE A 281 4.59 1.91 14.40
CA PHE A 281 3.79 1.41 15.53
C PHE A 281 4.64 0.95 16.73
N GLY A 282 5.97 0.89 16.60
CA GLY A 282 6.87 0.54 17.71
C GLY A 282 6.66 -0.87 18.25
N LEU A 283 6.13 -1.80 17.43
CA LEU A 283 5.72 -3.12 17.90
C LEU A 283 6.90 -4.06 18.20
N PHE A 284 8.04 -3.85 17.56
CA PHE A 284 9.29 -4.62 17.74
C PHE A 284 10.50 -3.86 17.17
N GLU A 285 11.71 -4.25 17.56
CA GLU A 285 12.97 -3.76 16.95
C GLU A 285 13.25 -4.56 15.66
N SER A 286 13.36 -3.89 14.51
CA SER A 286 13.63 -4.53 13.20
C SER A 286 14.94 -5.33 13.18
N ASP A 287 15.94 -4.92 13.95
CA ASP A 287 17.26 -5.57 14.06
C ASP A 287 17.21 -6.92 14.81
N ARG A 288 16.04 -7.31 15.33
CA ARG A 288 15.81 -8.59 16.03
C ARG A 288 14.95 -9.58 15.24
N LEU A 289 14.68 -9.30 13.96
CA LEU A 289 13.95 -10.21 13.06
C LEU A 289 14.82 -11.25 12.38
#